data_AF-A0A0G1W2J3-F1
#
_entry.id   AF-A0A0G1W2J3-F1
#
_cell.length_a   1.000
_cell.length_b   1.000
_cell.length_c   1.000
_cell.angle_alpha   90.00
_cell.angle_beta   90.00
_cell.angle_gamma   90.00
#
_symmetry.space_group_name_H-M   'P 1'
#
loop_
_entity.id
_entity.type
_entity.pdbx_description
1 polymer ?
#
loop_
_entity_poly.entity_id
_entity_poly.type
_entity_poly.pdbx_seq_one_letter_code
_entity_poly.pdbx_strand_id
1 'polypeptide(L)'
;PSSGSNCTNCKMCSVLLHSHTTCKVVMKSCGDILVDNPNSVWWVYVIQSLVERRGKRGNPLPGFYYVGSTTDPTRRIRQHNGLKKGGGKYTSKARPWVPRALYGPYCNRSEALRAEMALKHNKRGVERIKWSINDHHLCRGLGPDDPWVTSSKP
;
A
#
# COMPACT_ATOMS: atom_id res chain seq x y z
N PRO A 1 -58.32 22.31 -19.37
CA PRO A 1 -57.81 20.92 -19.45
C PRO A 1 -56.47 20.79 -18.70
N SER A 2 -56.50 20.63 -17.37
CA SER A 2 -56.39 19.34 -16.65
C SER A 2 -54.98 18.71 -16.70
N SER A 3 -54.30 18.76 -15.53
CA SER A 3 -53.39 17.75 -14.89
C SER A 3 -52.24 17.13 -15.72
N GLY A 4 -50.98 17.01 -15.30
CA GLY A 4 -50.36 16.95 -13.97
C GLY A 4 -50.09 15.51 -13.53
N SER A 5 -48.82 15.03 -13.55
CA SER A 5 -48.26 14.05 -12.57
C SER A 5 -46.82 13.58 -12.90
N ASN A 6 -45.90 13.81 -11.95
CA ASN A 6 -44.64 13.07 -11.77
C ASN A 6 -44.92 11.68 -11.16
N CYS A 7 -44.10 10.65 -11.47
CA CYS A 7 -43.91 9.46 -10.63
C CYS A 7 -42.62 8.72 -11.07
N THR A 8 -41.47 8.87 -10.42
CA THR A 8 -40.93 8.02 -9.34
C THR A 8 -41.17 6.50 -9.44
N ASN A 9 -40.05 5.79 -9.20
CA ASN A 9 -39.88 4.51 -8.49
C ASN A 9 -39.46 3.25 -9.28
N CYS A 10 -38.25 2.82 -8.94
CA CYS A 10 -37.81 1.46 -8.67
C CYS A 10 -38.89 0.37 -8.76
N LYS A 11 -38.62 -0.63 -9.59
CA LYS A 11 -39.04 -2.01 -9.35
C LYS A 11 -37.90 -2.96 -9.74
N MET A 12 -37.42 -3.69 -8.74
CA MET A 12 -36.75 -4.98 -8.90
C MET A 12 -37.65 -5.97 -9.68
N CYS A 13 -37.05 -6.71 -10.60
CA CYS A 13 -37.33 -8.11 -10.97
C CYS A 13 -36.22 -8.54 -11.95
N SER A 14 -35.30 -9.48 -11.65
CA SER A 14 -35.50 -10.95 -11.65
C SER A 14 -36.10 -11.39 -13.01
N VAL A 15 -35.50 -12.16 -13.92
CA VAL A 15 -34.60 -13.33 -13.89
C VAL A 15 -34.00 -13.51 -15.31
N LEU A 16 -32.76 -14.01 -15.46
CA LEU A 16 -32.43 -15.18 -16.31
C LEU A 16 -30.93 -15.50 -16.31
N LEU A 17 -30.61 -16.60 -15.60
CA LEU A 17 -29.34 -17.32 -15.63
C LEU A 17 -28.99 -17.76 -17.05
N HIS A 18 -27.76 -17.48 -17.49
CA HIS A 18 -26.96 -18.38 -18.32
C HIS A 18 -25.48 -18.28 -17.93
N SER A 19 -25.05 -19.28 -17.16
CA SER A 19 -23.84 -20.08 -17.38
C SER A 19 -22.48 -19.42 -17.71
N HIS A 20 -21.50 -19.82 -16.91
CA HIS A 20 -20.04 -19.80 -17.11
C HIS A 20 -19.25 -18.57 -16.64
N THR A 21 -18.66 -18.75 -15.45
CA THR A 21 -17.36 -18.20 -15.05
C THR A 21 -17.31 -16.68 -14.93
N THR A 22 -17.98 -16.13 -13.92
CA THR A 22 -17.55 -14.84 -13.39
C THR A 22 -16.18 -15.04 -12.75
N CYS A 23 -15.14 -14.81 -13.56
CA CYS A 23 -13.80 -14.50 -13.10
C CYS A 23 -13.98 -13.49 -11.96
N LYS A 24 -13.71 -13.88 -10.72
CA LYS A 24 -13.64 -12.96 -9.59
C LYS A 24 -12.43 -12.06 -9.84
N VAL A 25 -12.58 -11.06 -10.71
CA VAL A 25 -11.64 -9.95 -10.78
C VAL A 25 -11.71 -9.33 -9.39
N VAL A 26 -10.66 -9.52 -8.61
CA VAL A 26 -10.52 -8.87 -7.31
C VAL A 26 -10.41 -7.38 -7.60
N MET A 27 -11.56 -6.71 -7.65
CA MET A 27 -11.65 -5.27 -7.87
C MET A 27 -10.93 -4.60 -6.70
N LYS A 28 -9.79 -3.96 -6.97
CA LYS A 28 -9.09 -3.10 -6.01
C LYS A 28 -9.45 -1.67 -6.35
N SER A 29 -10.20 -1.00 -5.48
CA SER A 29 -10.55 0.41 -5.64
C SER A 29 -9.36 1.28 -5.25
N CYS A 30 -9.07 2.31 -6.05
CA CYS A 30 -8.22 3.43 -5.69
C CYS A 30 -9.12 4.67 -5.62
N GLY A 31 -9.72 4.93 -4.46
CA GLY A 31 -10.85 5.87 -4.36
C GLY A 31 -12.10 5.35 -5.08
N ASP A 32 -12.89 6.22 -5.71
CA ASP A 32 -14.15 5.87 -6.41
C ASP A 32 -13.95 5.24 -7.81
N ILE A 33 -12.70 5.00 -8.22
CA ILE A 33 -12.38 4.49 -9.55
C ILE A 33 -12.24 2.96 -9.50
N LEU A 34 -13.08 2.28 -10.28
CA LEU A 34 -12.92 0.86 -10.58
C LEU A 34 -11.67 0.67 -11.42
N VAL A 35 -10.67 -0.02 -10.86
CA VAL A 35 -9.45 -0.34 -11.57
C VAL A 35 -9.62 -1.71 -12.22
N ASP A 36 -9.81 -1.74 -13.55
CA ASP A 36 -10.09 -2.97 -14.31
C ASP A 36 -8.96 -4.01 -14.29
N ASN A 37 -7.75 -3.62 -13.84
CA ASN A 37 -6.60 -4.52 -13.70
C ASN A 37 -5.98 -4.42 -12.28
N PRO A 38 -6.07 -5.46 -11.43
CA PRO A 38 -5.53 -5.43 -10.07
C PRO A 38 -3.99 -5.30 -9.99
N ASN A 39 -3.27 -5.44 -11.12
CA ASN A 39 -1.83 -5.19 -11.22
C ASN A 39 -1.44 -3.72 -11.53
N SER A 40 -2.41 -2.83 -11.76
CA SER A 40 -2.12 -1.41 -12.03
C SER A 40 -2.13 -0.52 -10.79
N VAL A 41 -2.53 -1.05 -9.63
CA VAL A 41 -2.45 -0.29 -8.37
C VAL A 41 -1.04 -0.34 -7.78
N TRP A 42 -0.62 0.79 -7.21
CA TRP A 42 0.67 0.97 -6.59
C TRP A 42 0.54 1.14 -5.08
N TRP A 43 1.56 0.73 -4.37
CA TRP A 43 1.68 0.85 -2.93
C TRP A 43 2.98 1.54 -2.58
N VAL A 44 2.96 2.31 -1.51
CA VAL A 44 4.16 2.85 -0.86
C VAL A 44 4.38 2.08 0.43
N TYR A 45 5.49 1.37 0.54
CA TYR A 45 5.81 0.55 1.71
C TYR A 45 6.94 1.16 2.54
N VAL A 46 6.91 0.90 3.83
CA VAL A 46 7.98 1.17 4.78
C VAL A 46 8.46 -0.16 5.35
N ILE A 47 9.76 -0.41 5.26
CA ILE A 47 10.41 -1.59 5.81
C ILE A 47 11.53 -1.18 6.78
N GLN A 48 11.81 -2.03 7.75
CA GLN A 48 12.88 -1.83 8.72
C GLN A 48 13.84 -3.01 8.74
N SER A 49 15.13 -2.72 8.79
CA SER A 49 16.17 -3.71 9.02
C SER A 49 16.14 -4.18 10.48
N LEU A 50 16.31 -5.48 10.72
CA LEU A 50 16.48 -6.05 12.06
C LEU A 50 17.94 -6.03 12.55
N VAL A 51 18.87 -5.50 11.75
CA VAL A 51 20.28 -5.39 12.16
C VAL A 51 20.39 -4.47 13.37
N GLU A 52 20.99 -4.99 14.44
CA GLU A 52 21.27 -4.21 15.63
C GLU A 52 22.19 -3.04 15.32
N ARG A 53 21.88 -1.89 15.90
CA ARG A 53 22.69 -0.68 15.77
C ARG A 53 22.96 -0.11 17.13
N ARG A 54 24.17 0.41 17.30
CA ARG A 54 24.59 1.12 18.52
C ARG A 54 25.07 2.51 18.18
N GLY A 55 24.70 3.46 19.02
CA GLY A 55 25.20 4.83 18.95
C GLY A 55 26.63 4.92 19.45
N LYS A 56 27.24 6.11 19.32
CA LYS A 56 28.61 6.39 19.75
C LYS A 56 28.86 6.06 21.24
N ARG A 57 27.81 6.15 22.07
CA ARG A 57 27.85 5.86 23.51
C ARG A 57 27.38 4.44 23.87
N GLY A 58 27.24 3.55 22.89
CA GLY A 58 26.79 2.16 23.10
C GLY A 58 25.28 1.98 23.25
N ASN A 59 24.51 3.07 23.28
CA ASN A 59 23.04 3.03 23.36
C ASN A 59 22.43 2.32 22.14
N PRO A 60 21.36 1.52 22.31
CA PRO A 60 20.69 0.88 21.19
C PRO A 60 20.07 1.93 20.26
N LEU A 61 20.17 1.70 18.96
CA LEU A 61 19.55 2.51 17.92
C LEU A 61 18.56 1.66 17.12
N PRO A 62 17.45 2.24 16.66
CA PRO A 62 16.57 1.57 15.73
C PRO A 62 17.32 1.14 14.47
N GLY A 63 16.94 -0.03 13.96
CA GLY A 63 17.38 -0.51 12.65
C GLY A 63 17.06 0.48 11.54
N PHE A 64 17.75 0.34 10.40
CA PHE A 64 17.57 1.22 9.26
C PHE A 64 16.15 1.13 8.71
N TYR A 65 15.62 2.27 8.25
CA TYR A 65 14.32 2.35 7.59
C TYR A 65 14.49 2.61 6.10
N TYR A 66 13.67 1.96 5.29
CA TYR A 66 13.61 2.17 3.86
C TYR A 66 12.17 2.40 3.41
N VAL A 67 12.00 3.29 2.45
CA VAL A 67 10.72 3.61 1.82
C VAL A 67 10.86 3.44 0.32
N GLY A 68 9.91 2.73 -0.28
CA GLY A 68 9.82 2.59 -1.73
C GLY A 68 8.38 2.36 -2.17
N SER A 69 8.19 2.31 -3.49
CA SER A 69 6.90 2.03 -4.11
C SER A 69 6.95 0.78 -4.99
N THR A 70 5.83 0.07 -5.10
CA THR A 70 5.71 -1.14 -5.94
C THR A 70 4.25 -1.51 -6.18
N THR A 71 3.99 -2.29 -7.23
CA THR A 71 2.70 -2.95 -7.46
C THR A 71 2.54 -4.25 -6.66
N ASP A 72 3.64 -4.84 -6.18
CA ASP A 72 3.66 -6.12 -5.45
C ASP A 72 4.60 -6.06 -4.23
N PRO A 73 4.10 -5.68 -3.05
CA PRO A 73 4.87 -5.56 -1.81
C PRO A 73 5.55 -6.87 -1.38
N THR A 74 4.84 -7.99 -1.50
CA THR A 74 5.33 -9.32 -1.11
C THR A 74 6.50 -9.78 -1.97
N ARG A 75 6.41 -9.60 -3.29
CA ARG A 75 7.55 -9.85 -4.17
C ARG A 75 8.71 -8.92 -3.85
N ARG A 76 8.44 -7.64 -3.56
CA ARG A 76 9.48 -6.64 -3.34
C ARG A 76 10.25 -6.87 -2.04
N ILE A 77 9.58 -7.26 -0.94
CA ILE A 77 10.27 -7.59 0.31
C ILE A 77 11.18 -8.83 0.16
N ARG A 78 10.73 -9.86 -0.59
CA ARG A 78 11.55 -11.03 -0.93
C ARG A 78 12.80 -10.63 -1.73
N GLN A 79 12.68 -9.68 -2.65
CA GLN A 79 13.84 -9.13 -3.37
C GLN A 79 14.80 -8.39 -2.44
N HIS A 80 14.29 -7.54 -1.54
CA HIS A 80 15.11 -6.84 -0.55
C HIS A 80 15.87 -7.81 0.36
N ASN A 81 15.23 -8.91 0.76
CA ASN A 81 15.82 -9.97 1.57
C ASN A 81 16.69 -10.97 0.77
N GLY A 82 16.84 -10.80 -0.54
CA GLY A 82 17.70 -11.66 -1.36
C GLY A 82 17.11 -13.02 -1.72
N LEU A 83 15.85 -13.28 -1.34
CA LEU A 83 15.10 -14.50 -1.68
C LEU A 83 14.65 -14.51 -3.15
N LYS A 84 14.75 -13.37 -3.83
CA LYS A 84 14.48 -13.22 -5.28
C LYS A 84 15.45 -12.21 -5.88
N LYS A 85 15.86 -12.42 -7.14
CA LYS A 85 16.70 -11.46 -7.89
C LYS A 85 15.99 -10.11 -8.06
N GLY A 86 16.76 -9.02 -8.15
CA GLY A 86 16.26 -7.66 -8.36
C GLY A 86 16.10 -6.79 -7.10
N GLY A 87 16.79 -7.15 -6.00
CA GLY A 87 16.87 -6.33 -4.80
C GLY A 87 17.76 -5.10 -4.98
N GLY A 88 17.46 -4.00 -4.28
CA GLY A 88 18.26 -2.77 -4.35
C GLY A 88 19.62 -2.91 -3.65
N LYS A 89 20.66 -2.26 -4.20
CA LYS A 89 22.03 -2.24 -3.65
C LYS A 89 22.10 -1.72 -2.21
N TYR A 90 21.27 -0.74 -1.84
CA TYR A 90 21.20 -0.24 -0.46
C TYR A 90 20.69 -1.33 0.49
N THR A 91 19.62 -2.01 0.09
CA THR A 91 18.94 -3.01 0.92
C THR A 91 19.68 -4.34 1.02
N SER A 92 20.71 -4.61 0.20
CA SER A 92 21.47 -5.86 0.32
C SER A 92 22.35 -5.91 1.58
N LYS A 93 22.75 -4.75 2.14
CA LYS A 93 23.72 -4.65 3.23
C LYS A 93 23.12 -4.74 4.64
N ALA A 94 21.81 -4.56 4.79
CA ALA A 94 21.15 -4.49 6.09
C ALA A 94 19.93 -5.43 6.16
N ARG A 95 20.10 -6.65 5.64
CA ARG A 95 19.11 -7.72 5.77
C ARG A 95 19.19 -8.33 7.18
N PRO A 96 18.12 -8.95 7.70
CA PRO A 96 16.79 -9.05 7.10
C PRO A 96 15.96 -7.77 7.29
N TRP A 97 15.05 -7.52 6.34
CA TRP A 97 14.07 -6.45 6.35
C TRP A 97 12.69 -7.01 6.68
N VAL A 98 11.95 -6.31 7.53
CA VAL A 98 10.56 -6.59 7.88
C VAL A 98 9.63 -5.46 7.44
N PRO A 99 8.41 -5.75 6.98
CA PRO A 99 7.37 -4.75 6.76
C PRO A 99 7.03 -3.98 8.03
N ARG A 100 6.76 -2.67 7.90
CA ARG A 100 6.35 -1.81 9.01
C ARG A 100 5.17 -0.90 8.71
N ALA A 101 4.96 -0.53 7.45
CA ALA A 101 3.74 0.17 7.02
C ALA A 101 3.48 -0.05 5.53
N LEU A 102 2.22 -0.01 5.13
CA LEU A 102 1.79 -0.01 3.74
C LEU A 102 0.74 1.07 3.50
N TYR A 103 1.02 1.98 2.57
CA TYR A 103 0.13 3.08 2.18
C TYR A 103 -0.32 2.90 0.74
N GLY A 104 -1.55 3.32 0.47
CA GLY A 104 -2.23 3.13 -0.82
C GLY A 104 -3.62 2.50 -0.64
N PRO A 105 -4.21 1.98 -1.72
CA PRO A 105 -3.65 1.90 -3.07
C PRO A 105 -3.58 3.26 -3.77
N TYR A 106 -2.61 3.42 -4.66
CA TYR A 106 -2.45 4.55 -5.57
C TYR A 106 -2.74 4.10 -7.01
N CYS A 107 -3.33 4.98 -7.80
CA CYS A 107 -3.96 4.60 -9.06
C CYS A 107 -2.91 4.38 -10.16
N ASN A 108 -1.74 5.01 -10.02
CA ASN A 108 -0.62 4.87 -10.95
C ASN A 108 0.73 5.14 -10.28
N ARG A 109 1.80 4.87 -11.03
CA ARG A 109 3.18 5.04 -10.59
C ARG A 109 3.48 6.48 -10.17
N SER A 110 3.01 7.46 -10.93
CA SER A 110 3.32 8.87 -10.69
C SER A 110 2.72 9.36 -9.37
N GLU A 111 1.50 8.94 -9.05
CA GLU A 111 0.87 9.22 -7.76
C GLU A 111 1.62 8.57 -6.60
N ALA A 112 1.97 7.28 -6.72
CA ALA A 112 2.75 6.58 -5.71
C ALA A 112 4.13 7.22 -5.47
N LEU A 113 4.80 7.69 -6.52
CA LEU A 113 6.08 8.39 -6.39
C LEU A 113 5.94 9.74 -5.67
N ARG A 114 4.86 10.48 -5.92
CA ARG A 114 4.56 11.72 -5.17
C ARG A 114 4.32 11.43 -3.70
N ALA A 115 3.54 10.39 -3.39
CA ALA A 115 3.31 9.95 -2.01
C ALA A 115 4.61 9.48 -1.32
N GLU A 116 5.44 8.69 -2.01
CA GLU A 116 6.75 8.24 -1.54
C GLU A 116 7.66 9.43 -1.22
N MET A 117 7.69 10.43 -2.10
CA MET A 117 8.50 11.65 -1.91
C MET A 117 8.00 12.47 -0.72
N ALA A 118 6.69 12.67 -0.60
CA ALA A 118 6.09 13.38 0.54
C ALA A 118 6.43 12.70 1.87
N LEU A 119 6.31 11.37 1.95
CA LEU A 119 6.71 10.59 3.12
C LEU A 119 8.22 10.70 3.40
N LYS A 120 9.07 10.71 2.36
CA LYS A 120 10.52 10.88 2.49
C LYS A 120 10.92 12.24 3.05
N HIS A 121 10.20 13.28 2.62
CA HIS A 121 10.44 14.66 3.02
C HIS A 121 9.97 14.93 4.45
N ASN A 122 8.75 14.52 4.80
CA ASN A 122 8.11 14.93 6.06
C ASN A 122 8.47 14.04 7.27
N LYS A 123 8.97 12.82 7.05
CA LYS A 123 9.21 11.85 8.14
C LYS A 123 10.57 11.19 8.03
N ARG A 124 11.14 10.80 9.18
CA ARG A 124 12.43 10.09 9.30
C ARG A 124 12.33 8.96 10.33
N GLY A 125 13.12 7.90 10.14
CA GLY A 125 13.17 6.77 11.08
C GLY A 125 11.80 6.14 11.35
N VAL A 126 11.49 5.92 12.63
CA VAL A 126 10.23 5.33 13.10
C VAL A 126 8.99 6.16 12.73
N GLU A 127 9.13 7.48 12.60
CA GLU A 127 8.03 8.38 12.28
C GLU A 127 7.46 8.13 10.87
N ARG A 128 8.19 7.40 10.02
CA ARG A 128 7.70 6.95 8.71
C ARG A 128 6.51 5.99 8.81
N ILE A 129 6.36 5.32 9.95
CA ILE A 129 5.25 4.39 10.23
C ILE A 129 3.98 5.13 10.66
N LYS A 130 4.14 6.36 11.18
CA LYS A 130 3.05 7.17 11.73
C LYS A 130 2.57 8.23 10.73
N TRP A 131 2.72 7.98 9.44
CA TRP A 131 2.28 8.95 8.44
C TRP A 131 0.76 8.90 8.34
N SER A 132 0.14 10.08 8.40
CA SER A 132 -1.30 10.24 8.47
C SER A 132 -1.81 11.26 7.46
N ILE A 133 -3.13 11.28 7.24
CA ILE A 133 -3.79 12.26 6.37
C ILE A 133 -3.54 13.71 6.84
N ASN A 134 -3.36 13.92 8.14
CA ASN A 134 -3.04 15.22 8.74
C ASN A 134 -1.62 15.70 8.37
N ASP A 135 -0.70 14.79 8.06
CA ASP A 135 0.65 15.13 7.63
C ASP A 135 0.72 15.47 6.14
N HIS A 136 -0.09 14.80 5.33
CA HIS A 136 -0.15 15.00 3.88
C HIS A 136 -1.41 14.38 3.28
N HIS A 137 -2.11 15.12 2.41
CA HIS A 137 -3.34 14.68 1.73
C HIS A 137 -3.17 13.41 0.86
N LEU A 138 -1.93 13.06 0.49
CA LEU A 138 -1.64 11.81 -0.25
C LEU A 138 -1.58 10.57 0.66
N CYS A 139 -1.50 10.73 1.98
CA CYS A 139 -1.49 9.59 2.88
C CYS A 139 -2.85 8.89 2.88
N ARG A 140 -2.86 7.58 2.59
CA ARG A 140 -4.06 6.75 2.64
C ARG A 140 -3.72 5.28 2.89
N GLY A 141 -4.73 4.48 3.22
CA GLY A 141 -4.58 3.06 3.57
C GLY A 141 -4.38 2.86 5.08
N LEU A 142 -4.11 1.62 5.47
CA LEU A 142 -4.03 1.20 6.88
C LEU A 142 -2.65 1.38 7.51
N GLY A 143 -1.62 1.71 6.72
CA GLY A 143 -0.28 1.98 7.24
C GLY A 143 0.28 0.79 8.03
N PRO A 144 0.62 0.94 9.34
CA PRO A 144 1.12 -0.15 10.17
C PRO A 144 0.10 -1.27 10.46
N ASP A 145 -1.18 -0.97 10.30
CA ASP A 145 -2.28 -1.89 10.63
C ASP A 145 -2.73 -2.69 9.41
N ASP A 146 -2.09 -2.48 8.25
CA ASP A 146 -2.36 -3.26 7.05
C ASP A 146 -2.09 -4.77 7.31
N PRO A 147 -2.98 -5.68 6.86
CA PRO A 147 -2.81 -7.12 7.03
C PRO A 147 -1.45 -7.64 6.52
N TRP A 148 -0.92 -7.08 5.44
CA TRP A 148 0.41 -7.45 4.93
C TRP A 148 1.52 -7.14 5.93
N VAL A 149 1.35 -6.10 6.75
CA VAL A 149 2.30 -5.74 7.81
C VAL A 149 2.07 -6.62 9.03
N THR A 150 0.83 -6.74 9.52
CA THR A 150 0.53 -7.44 10.77
C THR A 150 0.80 -8.95 10.66
N SER A 151 0.52 -9.58 9.52
CA SER A 151 0.83 -10.99 9.27
C SER A 151 2.33 -11.30 9.11
N SER A 152 3.16 -10.26 9.05
CA SER A 152 4.61 -10.37 8.84
C SER A 152 5.43 -9.95 10.07
N LYS A 153 4.75 -9.57 11.17
CA LYS A 153 5.41 -9.35 12.45
C LYS A 153 5.98 -10.70 12.92
N PRO A 154 7.27 -10.75 13.28
CA PRO A 154 7.87 -11.95 13.86
C PRO A 154 7.24 -12.27 15.22
#